data_AF-A0A7C7SWI5-F1
#
_entry.id   AF-A0A7C7SWI5-F1
#
_cell.length_a   1.000
_cell.length_b   1.000
_cell.length_c   1.000
_cell.angle_alpha   90.00
_cell.angle_beta   90.00
_cell.angle_gamma   90.00
#
_symmetry.space_group_name_H-M   'P 1'
#
loop_
_entity.id
_entity.type
_entity.pdbx_description
1 polymer ?
#
loop_
_entity_poly.entity_id
_entity_poly.type
_entity_poly.pdbx_seq_one_letter_code
_entity_poly.pdbx_strand_id
1 'polypeptide(L)'
;MKVLEKEIQLRDETRTAEQTKAANAQVLDADETAQKHHQRSLALADSQEGLNDRIDVVVEKILSLPNSDSFGKELALLSRVSELMAEATGILTRPETGPEAIACETEIIELLLQTRRIQPKAGGGGGGSTPGGGGGGTTEASALALVGTGADENAHIAERQVGQATGEAGRELPAEFRAGLDAYFNALEEGR
;
A
#
# COMPACT_ATOMS: atom_id res chain seq x y z
N MET A 1 6.07 -1.81 -3.79
CA MET A 1 5.49 -1.57 -5.15
C MET A 1 4.89 -0.18 -5.10
N LYS A 2 5.37 0.75 -5.93
CA LYS A 2 5.02 2.18 -5.84
C LYS A 2 3.54 2.53 -6.08
N VAL A 3 2.66 1.58 -6.41
CA VAL A 3 1.20 1.81 -6.54
C VAL A 3 0.52 1.45 -5.23
N LEU A 4 0.70 0.22 -4.72
CA LEU A 4 0.17 -0.20 -3.42
C LEU A 4 0.51 0.76 -2.25
N GLU A 5 1.76 1.21 -2.15
CA GLU A 5 2.16 2.15 -1.09
C GLU A 5 1.42 3.49 -1.21
N LYS A 6 1.22 3.97 -2.45
CA LYS A 6 0.49 5.21 -2.71
C LYS A 6 -1.02 5.03 -2.50
N GLU A 7 -1.57 3.86 -2.81
CA GLU A 7 -2.98 3.53 -2.54
C GLU A 7 -3.27 3.53 -1.04
N ILE A 8 -2.38 2.94 -0.23
CA ILE A 8 -2.48 2.97 1.24
C ILE A 8 -2.46 4.41 1.75
N GLN A 9 -1.53 5.21 1.24
CA GLN A 9 -1.45 6.64 1.59
C GLN A 9 -2.74 7.37 1.18
N LEU A 10 -3.22 7.16 -0.05
CA LEU A 10 -4.43 7.79 -0.57
C LEU A 10 -5.63 7.50 0.33
N ARG A 11 -5.81 6.24 0.75
CA ARG A 11 -6.88 5.87 1.69
C ARG A 11 -6.78 6.57 3.03
N ASP A 12 -5.57 6.71 3.57
CA ASP A 12 -5.37 7.43 4.83
C ASP A 12 -5.61 8.95 4.66
N GLU A 13 -5.31 9.50 3.48
CA GLU A 13 -5.65 10.87 3.11
C GLU A 13 -7.17 11.06 2.92
N THR A 14 -7.88 10.10 2.34
CA THR A 14 -9.34 10.07 2.19
C THR A 14 -10.01 10.04 3.57
N ARG A 15 -9.54 9.19 4.49
CA ARG A 15 -9.99 9.19 5.90
C ARG A 15 -9.76 10.55 6.56
N THR A 16 -8.61 11.17 6.33
CA THR A 16 -8.29 12.49 6.89
C THR A 16 -9.20 13.57 6.31
N ALA A 17 -9.52 13.52 5.01
CA ALA A 17 -10.45 14.44 4.37
C ALA A 17 -11.86 14.36 4.97
N GLU A 18 -12.35 13.15 5.25
CA GLU A 18 -13.64 12.93 5.92
C GLU A 18 -13.65 13.49 7.35
N GLN A 19 -12.60 13.23 8.13
CA GLN A 19 -12.47 13.78 9.49
C GLN A 19 -12.39 15.31 9.47
N THR A 20 -11.66 15.86 8.50
CA THR A 20 -11.47 17.32 8.35
C THR A 20 -12.76 18.00 7.89
N LYS A 21 -13.62 17.33 7.10
CA LYS A 21 -14.97 17.82 6.77
C LYS A 21 -15.78 18.08 8.03
N ALA A 22 -15.79 17.11 8.96
CA ALA A 22 -16.50 17.24 10.23
C ALA A 22 -15.92 18.36 11.12
N ALA A 23 -14.60 18.52 11.15
CA ALA A 23 -13.94 19.60 11.89
C ALA A 23 -14.23 20.99 11.28
N ASN A 24 -14.16 21.13 9.95
CA ASN A 24 -14.46 22.39 9.26
C ASN A 24 -15.91 22.82 9.49
N ALA A 25 -16.85 21.88 9.52
CA ALA A 25 -18.27 22.16 9.78
C ALA A 25 -18.55 22.79 11.16
N GLN A 26 -17.59 22.77 12.09
CA GLN A 26 -17.69 23.42 13.41
C GLN A 26 -17.23 24.88 13.40
N VAL A 27 -16.45 25.30 12.40
CA VAL A 27 -15.75 26.60 12.39
C VAL A 27 -16.14 27.46 11.18
N LEU A 28 -16.46 26.83 10.05
CA LEU A 28 -16.83 27.48 8.80
C LEU A 28 -18.33 27.40 8.58
N ASP A 29 -18.86 28.26 7.70
CA ASP A 29 -20.24 28.12 7.24
C ASP A 29 -20.41 26.89 6.32
N ALA A 30 -21.67 26.56 6.02
CA ALA A 30 -22.01 25.36 5.27
C ALA A 30 -21.49 25.38 3.81
N ASP A 31 -21.53 26.55 3.16
CA ASP A 31 -21.12 26.69 1.77
C ASP A 31 -19.60 26.62 1.65
N GLU A 32 -18.87 27.29 2.55
CA GLU A 32 -17.40 27.23 2.60
C GLU A 32 -16.91 25.81 2.94
N THR A 33 -17.58 25.14 3.90
CA THR A 33 -17.27 23.74 4.24
C THR A 33 -17.45 22.82 3.04
N ALA A 34 -18.56 22.95 2.31
CA ALA A 34 -18.85 22.13 1.14
C ALA A 34 -17.83 22.37 0.01
N GLN A 35 -17.50 23.63 -0.29
CA GLN A 35 -16.52 23.97 -1.32
C GLN A 35 -15.12 23.43 -0.99
N LYS A 36 -14.64 23.66 0.24
CA LYS A 36 -13.32 23.19 0.67
C LYS A 36 -13.24 21.66 0.66
N HIS A 37 -14.31 20.99 1.09
CA HIS A 37 -14.39 19.53 1.03
C HIS A 37 -14.39 19.01 -0.41
N HIS A 38 -15.18 19.64 -1.28
CA HIS A 38 -15.24 19.28 -2.69
C HIS A 38 -13.88 19.39 -3.38
N GLN A 39 -13.17 20.51 -3.17
CA GLN A 39 -11.83 20.70 -3.70
C GLN A 39 -10.85 19.63 -3.21
N ARG A 40 -10.92 19.26 -1.92
CA ARG A 40 -10.08 18.19 -1.39
C ARG A 40 -10.41 16.84 -2.02
N SER A 41 -11.70 16.53 -2.21
CA SER A 41 -12.14 15.28 -2.82
C SER A 41 -11.71 15.17 -4.29
N LEU A 42 -11.76 16.27 -5.05
CA LEU A 42 -11.24 16.30 -6.43
C LEU A 42 -9.74 16.00 -6.49
N ALA A 43 -8.94 16.58 -5.60
CA ALA A 43 -7.50 16.28 -5.55
C ALA A 43 -7.20 14.80 -5.21
N LEU A 44 -8.05 14.16 -4.40
CA LEU A 44 -7.98 12.72 -4.14
C LEU A 44 -8.38 11.91 -5.38
N ALA A 45 -9.44 12.32 -6.09
CA ALA A 45 -9.89 11.70 -7.33
C ALA A 45 -8.79 11.74 -8.41
N ASP A 46 -8.14 12.89 -8.61
CA ASP A 46 -7.00 13.06 -9.52
C ASP A 46 -5.84 12.12 -9.15
N SER A 47 -5.61 11.93 -7.84
CA SER A 47 -4.58 11.03 -7.35
C SER A 47 -4.94 9.57 -7.61
N GLN A 48 -6.20 9.18 -7.38
CA GLN A 48 -6.72 7.84 -7.68
C GLN A 48 -6.63 7.53 -9.17
N GLU A 49 -7.05 8.46 -10.03
CA GLU A 49 -6.97 8.33 -11.49
C GLU A 49 -5.52 8.14 -11.95
N GLY A 50 -4.59 8.93 -11.42
CA GLY A 50 -3.17 8.75 -11.72
C GLY A 50 -2.58 7.42 -11.23
N LEU A 51 -3.19 6.76 -10.23
CA LEU A 51 -2.82 5.40 -9.84
C LEU A 51 -3.46 4.37 -10.78
N ASN A 52 -4.69 4.60 -11.21
CA ASN A 52 -5.39 3.77 -12.20
C ASN A 52 -4.62 3.71 -13.53
N ASP A 53 -4.24 4.87 -14.08
CA ASP A 53 -3.45 4.97 -15.31
C ASP A 53 -2.16 4.16 -15.25
N ARG A 54 -1.53 4.11 -14.07
CA ARG A 54 -0.30 3.33 -13.87
C ARG A 54 -0.56 1.82 -13.89
N ILE A 55 -1.72 1.37 -13.42
CA ILE A 55 -2.14 -0.03 -13.54
C ILE A 55 -2.45 -0.36 -15.00
N ASP A 56 -3.17 0.51 -15.71
CA ASP A 56 -3.50 0.32 -17.14
C ASP A 56 -2.23 0.21 -17.98
N VAL A 57 -1.24 1.07 -17.76
CA VAL A 57 0.07 1.00 -18.41
C VAL A 57 0.79 -0.33 -18.10
N VAL A 58 0.62 -0.89 -16.89
CA VAL A 58 1.22 -2.19 -16.56
C VAL A 58 0.49 -3.32 -17.29
N VAL A 59 -0.85 -3.28 -17.36
CA VAL A 59 -1.65 -4.24 -18.12
C VAL A 59 -1.25 -4.22 -19.61
N GLU A 60 -1.18 -3.04 -20.21
CA GLU A 60 -0.76 -2.87 -21.61
C GLU A 60 0.64 -3.44 -21.86
N LYS A 61 1.59 -3.16 -20.97
CA LYS A 61 2.95 -3.70 -21.06
C LYS A 61 2.97 -5.22 -21.00
N ILE A 62 2.20 -5.84 -20.11
CA ILE A 62 2.12 -7.32 -20.02
C ILE A 62 1.53 -7.90 -21.31
N LEU A 63 0.47 -7.30 -21.84
CA LEU A 63 -0.15 -7.73 -23.11
C LEU A 63 0.80 -7.61 -24.31
N SER A 64 1.71 -6.62 -24.29
CA SER A 64 2.72 -6.43 -25.34
C SER A 64 3.86 -7.45 -25.32
N LEU A 65 3.96 -8.29 -24.28
CA LEU A 65 5.02 -9.30 -24.18
C LEU A 65 4.78 -10.47 -25.14
N PRO A 66 5.83 -11.05 -25.75
CA PRO A 66 5.71 -12.22 -26.64
C PRO A 66 5.07 -13.47 -25.99
N ASN A 67 5.08 -13.55 -24.67
CA ASN A 67 4.50 -14.63 -23.87
C ASN A 67 3.34 -14.16 -22.98
N SER A 68 2.59 -13.15 -23.41
CA SER A 68 1.48 -12.57 -22.63
C SER A 68 0.45 -13.61 -22.15
N ASP A 69 0.25 -14.69 -22.91
CA ASP A 69 -0.63 -15.81 -22.56
C ASP A 69 -0.30 -16.47 -21.20
N SER A 70 0.97 -16.43 -20.75
CA SER A 70 1.35 -16.98 -19.44
C SER A 70 0.88 -16.14 -18.26
N PHE A 71 0.40 -14.91 -18.49
CA PHE A 71 0.00 -13.96 -17.45
C PHE A 71 -1.52 -13.77 -17.32
N GLY A 72 -2.32 -14.71 -17.82
CA GLY A 72 -3.78 -14.57 -17.82
C GLY A 72 -4.40 -14.32 -16.43
N LYS A 73 -3.82 -14.90 -15.36
CA LYS A 73 -4.30 -14.71 -13.99
C LYS A 73 -3.94 -13.31 -13.46
N GLU A 74 -2.72 -12.86 -13.70
CA GLU A 74 -2.23 -11.55 -13.31
C GLU A 74 -2.96 -10.44 -14.06
N LEU A 75 -3.19 -10.62 -15.37
CA LEU A 75 -3.97 -9.70 -16.19
C LEU A 75 -5.40 -9.58 -15.70
N ALA A 76 -6.05 -10.69 -15.35
CA ALA A 76 -7.41 -10.66 -14.79
C ALA A 76 -7.48 -9.88 -13.46
N LEU A 77 -6.50 -10.09 -12.56
CA LEU A 77 -6.47 -9.36 -11.29
C LEU A 77 -6.14 -7.87 -11.48
N LEU A 78 -5.17 -7.52 -12.33
CA LEU A 78 -4.82 -6.14 -12.59
C LEU A 78 -5.94 -5.39 -13.31
N SER A 79 -6.68 -6.05 -14.21
CA SER A 79 -7.87 -5.47 -14.84
C SER A 79 -8.95 -5.18 -13.81
N ARG A 80 -9.17 -6.11 -12.85
CA ARG A 80 -10.12 -5.88 -11.76
C ARG A 80 -9.70 -4.73 -10.84
N VAL A 81 -8.41 -4.60 -10.58
CA VAL A 81 -7.86 -3.44 -9.84
C VAL A 81 -8.17 -2.15 -10.58
N SER A 82 -7.95 -2.10 -11.91
CA SER A 82 -8.23 -0.92 -12.73
C SER A 82 -9.71 -0.52 -12.68
N GLU A 83 -10.62 -1.49 -12.83
CA GLU A 83 -12.07 -1.24 -12.69
C GLU A 83 -12.46 -0.59 -11.36
N LEU A 84 -11.93 -1.12 -10.26
CA LEU A 84 -12.21 -0.59 -8.92
C LEU A 84 -11.56 0.78 -8.70
N MET A 85 -10.35 1.01 -9.22
CA MET A 85 -9.72 2.33 -9.14
C MET A 85 -10.53 3.39 -9.91
N ALA A 86 -11.08 3.05 -11.08
CA ALA A 86 -11.99 3.93 -11.81
C ALA A 86 -13.30 4.19 -11.03
N GLU A 87 -13.83 3.19 -10.33
CA GLU A 87 -14.97 3.34 -9.43
C GLU A 87 -14.66 4.29 -8.27
N ALA A 88 -13.51 4.11 -7.60
CA ALA A 88 -13.03 4.98 -6.53
C ALA A 88 -12.88 6.43 -7.01
N THR A 89 -12.31 6.65 -8.21
CA THR A 89 -12.26 7.98 -8.83
C THR A 89 -13.67 8.59 -8.97
N GLY A 90 -14.63 7.82 -9.49
CA GLY A 90 -16.01 8.27 -9.65
C GLY A 90 -16.73 8.57 -8.32
N ILE A 91 -16.40 7.87 -7.24
CA ILE A 91 -16.89 8.18 -5.89
C ILE A 91 -16.29 9.51 -5.40
N LEU A 92 -14.96 9.67 -5.53
CA LEU A 92 -14.24 10.86 -5.06
C LEU A 92 -14.59 12.14 -5.87
N THR A 93 -14.97 12.02 -7.15
CA THR A 93 -15.52 13.15 -7.93
C THR A 93 -16.89 13.62 -7.43
N ARG A 94 -17.66 12.74 -6.74
CA ARG A 94 -18.98 13.03 -6.15
C ARG A 94 -18.91 13.55 -4.71
N PRO A 95 -17.89 14.36 -4.43
CA PRO A 95 -17.25 14.57 -3.12
C PRO A 95 -17.58 13.60 -1.97
N GLU A 96 -17.55 12.29 -2.23
CA GLU A 96 -17.74 11.29 -1.19
C GLU A 96 -16.40 10.73 -0.72
N THR A 97 -15.95 11.14 0.47
CA THR A 97 -14.74 10.60 1.12
C THR A 97 -15.07 9.67 2.30
N GLY A 98 -16.35 9.36 2.47
CA GLY A 98 -16.87 8.58 3.58
C GLY A 98 -16.62 7.07 3.46
N PRO A 99 -17.42 6.25 4.14
CA PRO A 99 -17.23 4.80 4.17
C PRO A 99 -17.19 4.11 2.80
N GLU A 100 -17.94 4.62 1.81
CA GLU A 100 -17.98 4.07 0.45
C GLU A 100 -16.61 4.15 -0.23
N ALA A 101 -16.00 5.34 -0.28
CA ALA A 101 -14.67 5.54 -0.86
C ALA A 101 -13.60 4.71 -0.13
N ILE A 102 -13.58 4.77 1.20
CA ILE A 102 -12.59 4.06 2.02
C ILE A 102 -12.71 2.54 1.84
N ALA A 103 -13.92 2.01 1.68
CA ALA A 103 -14.14 0.59 1.41
C ALA A 103 -13.63 0.19 0.02
N CYS A 104 -13.93 0.99 -1.00
CA CYS A 104 -13.46 0.78 -2.37
C CYS A 104 -11.91 0.79 -2.44
N GLU A 105 -11.26 1.82 -1.89
CA GLU A 105 -9.79 1.91 -1.76
C GLU A 105 -9.20 0.73 -0.97
N THR A 106 -9.92 0.23 0.04
CA THR A 106 -9.48 -0.96 0.79
C THR A 106 -9.54 -2.23 -0.06
N GLU A 107 -10.58 -2.42 -0.86
CA GLU A 107 -10.69 -3.56 -1.79
C GLU A 107 -9.56 -3.52 -2.84
N ILE A 108 -9.23 -2.33 -3.35
CA ILE A 108 -8.11 -2.11 -4.26
C ILE A 108 -6.79 -2.56 -3.62
N ILE A 109 -6.51 -2.12 -2.38
CA ILE A 109 -5.32 -2.51 -1.61
C ILE A 109 -5.25 -4.03 -1.45
N GLU A 110 -6.36 -4.68 -1.13
CA GLU A 110 -6.41 -6.13 -0.94
C GLU A 110 -6.09 -6.88 -2.24
N LEU A 111 -6.64 -6.46 -3.37
CA LEU A 111 -6.33 -7.05 -4.67
C LEU A 111 -4.88 -6.80 -5.09
N LEU A 112 -4.35 -5.59 -4.85
CA LEU A 112 -2.93 -5.29 -5.07
C LEU A 112 -2.01 -6.15 -4.20
N LEU A 113 -2.41 -6.50 -2.98
CA LEU A 113 -1.67 -7.45 -2.14
C LEU A 113 -1.74 -8.88 -2.70
N GLN A 114 -2.88 -9.29 -3.26
CA GLN A 114 -3.02 -10.60 -3.90
C GLN A 114 -2.15 -10.72 -5.15
N THR A 115 -2.08 -9.69 -6.00
CA THR A 115 -1.19 -9.71 -7.19
C THR A 115 0.28 -9.86 -6.79
N ARG A 116 0.70 -9.25 -5.67
CA ARG A 116 2.05 -9.44 -5.13
C ARG A 116 2.31 -10.87 -4.65
N ARG A 117 1.32 -11.54 -4.04
CA ARG A 117 1.46 -12.92 -3.55
C ARG A 117 1.62 -13.94 -4.69
N ILE A 118 1.17 -13.61 -5.89
CA ILE A 118 1.32 -14.46 -7.09
C ILE A 118 2.76 -14.44 -7.62
N GLN A 119 3.64 -13.53 -7.16
CA GLN A 119 5.06 -13.55 -7.52
C GLN A 119 5.77 -14.79 -6.95
N PRO A 120 6.28 -15.72 -7.79
CA PRO A 120 7.11 -16.81 -7.33
C PRO A 120 8.55 -16.32 -7.25
N LYS A 121 8.93 -15.68 -6.14
CA LYS A 121 10.31 -15.66 -5.58
C LYS A 121 10.39 -14.86 -4.27
N ALA A 122 10.04 -15.52 -3.18
CA ALA A 122 10.73 -15.41 -1.90
C ALA A 122 10.69 -16.81 -1.26
N GLY A 123 11.86 -17.37 -1.01
CA GLY A 123 12.03 -18.79 -0.72
C GLY A 123 11.54 -19.22 0.67
N GLY A 124 11.32 -20.53 0.78
CA GLY A 124 11.47 -21.27 2.03
C GLY A 124 10.27 -21.26 2.96
N GLY A 125 9.42 -22.29 2.86
CA GLY A 125 8.39 -22.54 3.87
C GLY A 125 7.36 -23.59 3.48
N GLY A 126 7.68 -24.48 2.55
CA GLY A 126 6.87 -25.66 2.32
C GLY A 126 7.10 -26.64 3.46
N GLY A 127 6.13 -26.78 4.36
CA GLY A 127 6.06 -27.86 5.33
C GLY A 127 6.10 -29.20 4.60
N GLY A 128 7.28 -29.79 4.52
CA GLY A 128 7.51 -31.11 3.96
C GLY A 128 7.71 -32.11 5.10
N SER A 129 6.65 -32.85 5.44
CA SER A 129 6.75 -34.05 6.27
C SER A 129 7.32 -35.22 5.45
N THR A 130 8.49 -35.07 4.81
CA THR A 130 9.28 -36.18 4.24
C THR A 130 10.62 -35.67 3.67
N PRO A 131 11.77 -36.17 4.13
CA PRO A 131 13.07 -35.77 3.60
C PRO A 131 13.44 -36.68 2.41
N GLY A 132 13.51 -36.10 1.21
CA GLY A 132 14.12 -36.75 0.05
C GLY A 132 13.29 -36.63 -1.22
N GLY A 133 13.66 -35.69 -2.09
CA GLY A 133 13.10 -35.60 -3.44
C GLY A 133 13.32 -34.23 -4.04
N GLY A 134 14.39 -34.08 -4.82
CA GLY A 134 14.69 -32.86 -5.57
C GLY A 134 13.62 -32.56 -6.63
N GLY A 135 13.25 -31.28 -6.75
CA GLY A 135 12.40 -30.77 -7.83
C GLY A 135 13.16 -29.72 -8.63
N GLY A 136 13.47 -30.02 -9.89
CA GLY A 136 13.97 -29.05 -10.86
C GLY A 136 12.88 -28.04 -11.19
N GLY A 137 13.05 -26.80 -10.72
CA GLY A 137 12.12 -25.71 -10.99
C GLY A 137 12.59 -24.86 -12.17
N THR A 138 11.92 -24.98 -13.31
CA THR A 138 11.94 -23.98 -14.38
C THR A 138 10.95 -22.86 -14.01
N THR A 139 11.29 -22.01 -13.03
CA THR A 139 10.37 -20.92 -12.65
C THR A 139 10.41 -19.79 -13.67
N GLU A 140 9.32 -19.67 -14.42
CA GLU A 140 8.91 -18.48 -15.17
C GLU A 140 8.83 -17.30 -14.19
N ALA A 141 9.67 -16.28 -14.42
CA ALA A 141 9.68 -15.07 -13.62
C ALA A 141 8.38 -14.28 -13.84
N SER A 142 7.74 -13.85 -12.76
CA SER A 142 6.51 -13.03 -12.80
C SER A 142 6.72 -11.77 -13.65
N ALA A 143 5.76 -11.40 -14.52
CA ALA A 143 5.87 -10.23 -15.41
C ALA A 143 6.18 -8.93 -14.66
N LEU A 144 5.72 -8.82 -13.42
CA LEU A 144 5.95 -7.65 -12.58
C LEU A 144 7.41 -7.52 -12.11
N ALA A 145 8.16 -8.63 -12.03
CA ALA A 145 9.61 -8.62 -11.84
C ALA A 145 10.34 -8.20 -13.13
N LEU A 146 9.77 -8.52 -14.29
CA LEU A 146 10.29 -8.12 -15.60
C LEU A 146 10.07 -6.61 -15.88
N VAL A 147 8.93 -6.06 -15.43
CA VAL A 147 8.57 -4.63 -15.60
C VAL A 147 9.21 -3.74 -14.52
N GLY A 148 9.73 -4.33 -13.43
CA GLY A 148 10.21 -3.61 -12.24
C GLY A 148 11.69 -3.20 -12.23
N THR A 149 12.52 -3.65 -13.18
CA THR A 149 13.94 -3.25 -13.23
C THR A 149 14.12 -1.94 -14.01
N GLY A 150 13.56 -0.85 -13.49
CA GLY A 150 14.11 0.46 -13.78
C GLY A 150 15.49 0.52 -13.14
N ALA A 151 16.53 0.63 -13.95
CA ALA A 151 17.93 0.69 -13.51
C ALA A 151 18.13 1.86 -12.55
N ASP A 152 18.17 1.56 -11.25
CA ASP A 152 18.75 2.46 -10.27
C ASP A 152 20.15 1.92 -9.96
N GLU A 153 21.15 2.54 -10.60
CA GLU A 153 22.56 2.16 -10.47
C GLU A 153 23.09 2.35 -9.04
N ASN A 154 22.28 2.92 -8.13
CA ASN A 154 22.61 3.18 -6.72
C ASN A 154 21.71 2.48 -5.70
N ALA A 155 20.88 1.50 -6.09
CA ALA A 155 20.03 0.78 -5.15
C ALA A 155 20.85 -0.18 -4.25
N HIS A 156 21.37 0.32 -3.13
CA HIS A 156 21.89 -0.51 -2.05
C HIS A 156 20.74 -1.22 -1.31
N ILE A 157 20.46 -2.46 -1.69
CA ILE A 157 19.61 -3.35 -0.88
C ILE A 157 20.46 -3.83 0.30
N ALA A 158 20.34 -3.15 1.44
CA ALA A 158 20.84 -3.68 2.70
C ALA A 158 19.88 -4.79 3.17
N GLU A 159 20.32 -6.04 3.08
CA GLU A 159 19.64 -7.21 3.61
C GLU A 159 19.50 -7.08 5.13
N ARG A 160 18.33 -6.69 5.62
CA ARG A 160 18.01 -6.80 7.05
C ARG A 160 17.48 -8.19 7.33
N GLN A 161 18.31 -9.04 7.93
CA GLN A 161 17.84 -10.20 8.68
C GLN A 161 17.01 -9.71 9.87
N VAL A 162 15.69 -9.79 9.75
CA VAL A 162 14.79 -9.58 10.89
C VAL A 162 14.65 -10.92 11.61
N GLY A 163 15.54 -11.16 12.57
CA GLY A 163 15.38 -12.25 13.52
C GLY A 163 14.29 -11.89 14.52
N GLN A 164 13.04 -12.25 14.24
CA GLN A 164 11.98 -12.19 15.24
C GLN A 164 12.16 -13.36 16.22
N ALA A 165 12.85 -13.11 17.32
CA ALA A 165 12.88 -14.00 18.46
C ALA A 165 11.86 -13.49 19.50
N THR A 166 10.65 -14.05 19.49
CA THR A 166 9.76 -13.98 20.65
C THR A 166 10.30 -14.93 21.71
N GLY A 167 11.05 -14.39 22.67
CA GLY A 167 11.40 -15.07 23.91
C GLY A 167 10.75 -14.34 25.08
N GLU A 168 9.83 -14.98 25.78
CA GLU A 168 9.43 -14.56 27.12
C GLU A 168 10.67 -14.55 28.03
N ALA A 169 11.03 -13.37 28.56
CA ALA A 169 11.73 -13.24 29.84
C ALA A 169 11.69 -11.77 30.28
N GLY A 170 11.01 -11.48 31.38
CA GLY A 170 11.08 -10.19 32.04
C GLY A 170 12.52 -9.85 32.43
N ARG A 171 12.97 -8.67 32.01
CA ARG A 171 14.12 -7.97 32.59
C ARG A 171 13.64 -6.60 33.02
N GLU A 172 13.67 -6.35 34.33
CA GLU A 172 13.51 -5.01 34.87
C GLU A 172 14.58 -4.10 34.24
N LEU A 173 14.14 -2.96 33.71
CA LEU A 173 15.03 -1.94 33.17
C LEU A 173 16.02 -1.47 34.25
N PRO A 174 17.34 -1.42 33.97
CA PRO A 174 18.33 -0.84 34.87
C PRO A 174 17.96 0.60 35.24
N ALA A 175 18.26 1.01 36.47
CA ALA A 175 17.81 2.29 37.02
C ALA A 175 18.26 3.49 36.19
N GLU A 176 19.43 3.41 35.54
CA GLU A 176 19.95 4.48 34.70
C GLU A 176 19.09 4.71 33.44
N PHE A 177 18.47 3.65 32.90
CA PHE A 177 17.62 3.74 31.72
C PHE A 177 16.24 4.33 32.03
N ARG A 178 15.69 4.08 33.24
CA ARG A 178 14.46 4.75 33.68
C ARG A 178 14.70 6.23 33.94
N ALA A 179 15.78 6.57 34.64
CA ALA A 179 16.13 7.96 34.92
C ALA A 179 16.37 8.78 33.65
N GLY A 180 16.99 8.19 32.62
CA GLY A 180 17.19 8.85 31.32
C GLY A 180 15.89 9.10 30.55
N LEU A 181 14.92 8.18 30.65
CA LEU A 181 13.61 8.34 30.01
C LEU A 181 12.75 9.38 30.74
N ASP A 182 12.73 9.37 32.08
CA ASP A 182 11.99 10.36 32.85
C ASP A 182 12.55 11.78 32.64
N ALA A 183 13.88 11.93 32.53
CA ALA A 183 14.50 13.21 32.21
C ALA A 183 14.14 13.72 30.79
N TYR A 184 14.03 12.80 29.82
CA TYR A 184 13.60 13.13 28.46
C TYR A 184 12.14 13.58 28.41
N PHE A 185 11.24 12.89 29.12
CA PHE A 185 9.83 13.26 29.17
C PHE A 185 9.59 14.59 29.91
N ASN A 186 10.29 14.84 31.01
CA ASN A 186 10.21 16.12 31.72
C ASN A 186 10.71 17.29 30.84
N ALA A 187 11.80 17.11 30.09
CA ALA A 187 12.28 18.13 29.16
C ALA A 187 11.31 18.38 27.98
N LEU A 188 10.53 17.38 27.59
CA LEU A 188 9.50 17.50 26.56
C LEU A 188 8.25 18.23 27.08
N GLU A 189 7.89 18.05 28.35
CA GLU A 189 6.77 18.73 29.00
C GLU A 189 7.08 20.18 29.40
N GLU A 190 8.33 20.49 29.78
CA GLU A 190 8.78 21.85 30.10
C GLU A 190 9.09 22.70 28.84
N GLY A 191 9.16 22.08 27.66
CA GLY A 191 9.40 22.75 26.38
C GLY A 191 8.16 23.34 25.71
N ARG A 192 7.07 23.59 26.45
CA ARG A 192 5.82 24.17 25.95
C ARG A 192 5.46 25.48 26.62
#